data_AF-A0A565BXS4-F1
#
_entry.id   AF-A0A565BXS4-F1
#
_cell.length_a   1.000
_cell.length_b   1.000
_cell.length_c   1.000
_cell.angle_alpha   90.00
_cell.angle_beta   90.00
_cell.angle_gamma   90.00
#
_symmetry.space_group_name_H-M   'P 1'
#
loop_
_entity.id
_entity.type
_entity.pdbx_description
1 polymer ?
#
loop_
_entity_poly.entity_id
_entity_poly.type
_entity_poly.pdbx_seq_one_letter_code
_entity_poly.pdbx_strand_id
1 'polypeptide(L)'
;MENQADNKFTWVIENFSTLQSQVVSSDEFVIGGCKWRLLAYPKGFNKSGYFSLFLEVADYKSLPSGWRRHARYLLTIVNQNSGKCSKRNEANKCFDHKIPGWGLSAMLPLTKLHDEDSGFLVNDEVKIVAEVEVLEVIGKLDVLEESEEANQSLKRIKLDYDSADSINLHKEISPVMESIDVNGFQVLPSQVDFVRRIFEKHPDIALEVRPKNQYLRKACMNFLLSLIETLCQSLQELSNEDLVEADIALTYLKDAGFKLDWLEIKLDQVKEKKKEEEINEARMQELEKELMDIKKTCLDMEALLEKEKANMFAARRASLTLEDVV
;
A
#
# COMPACT_ATOMS: atom_id res chain seq x y z
N MET A 1 21.80 6.29 -12.64
CA MET A 1 21.62 7.74 -12.94
C MET A 1 20.18 8.17 -12.67
N GLU A 2 19.92 9.35 -12.07
CA GLU A 2 18.57 9.78 -11.64
C GLU A 2 18.21 11.20 -12.14
N ASN A 3 16.92 11.46 -12.37
CA ASN A 3 16.41 12.77 -12.80
C ASN A 3 14.99 12.99 -12.25
N GLN A 4 14.67 14.23 -11.86
CA GLN A 4 13.41 14.63 -11.26
C GLN A 4 12.81 15.87 -11.96
N ALA A 5 11.50 15.84 -12.22
CA ALA A 5 10.65 16.97 -12.63
C ALA A 5 9.50 17.15 -11.62
N ASP A 6 8.72 18.23 -11.72
CA ASP A 6 7.76 18.72 -10.70
C ASP A 6 6.88 17.65 -10.01
N ASN A 7 6.54 16.56 -10.70
CA ASN A 7 5.77 15.43 -10.15
C ASN A 7 6.34 14.05 -10.49
N LYS A 8 7.56 13.96 -11.01
CA LYS A 8 8.10 12.75 -11.63
C LYS A 8 9.55 12.50 -11.24
N PHE A 9 9.85 11.28 -10.84
CA PHE A 9 11.18 10.81 -10.51
C PHE A 9 11.55 9.60 -11.36
N THR A 10 12.77 9.56 -11.87
CA THR A 10 13.30 8.44 -12.67
C THR A 10 14.48 7.82 -11.97
N TRP A 11 14.41 6.50 -11.77
CA TRP A 11 15.43 5.68 -11.16
C TRP A 11 15.90 4.59 -12.13
N VAL A 12 17.21 4.40 -12.24
CA VAL A 12 17.81 3.34 -13.06
C VAL A 12 18.58 2.41 -12.14
N ILE A 13 18.18 1.13 -12.13
CA ILE A 13 18.90 0.07 -11.42
C ILE A 13 19.92 -0.51 -12.40
N GLU A 14 21.19 -0.24 -12.15
CA GLU A 14 22.32 -0.72 -12.97
C GLU A 14 22.84 -2.07 -12.46
N ASN A 15 23.50 -2.83 -13.34
CA ASN A 15 24.09 -4.14 -13.05
C ASN A 15 23.07 -5.15 -12.47
N PHE A 16 21.83 -5.11 -12.96
CA PHE A 16 20.68 -5.80 -12.37
C PHE A 16 20.91 -7.29 -12.17
N SER A 17 21.50 -7.96 -13.17
CA SER A 17 21.74 -9.41 -13.15
C SER A 17 22.75 -9.84 -12.10
N THR A 18 23.61 -8.93 -11.63
CA THR A 18 24.64 -9.22 -10.62
C THR A 18 24.20 -8.91 -9.19
N LEU A 19 23.01 -8.32 -9.01
CA LEU A 19 22.51 -7.90 -7.70
C LEU A 19 22.38 -9.09 -6.73
N GLN A 20 23.18 -9.02 -5.66
CA GLN A 20 23.11 -9.98 -4.57
C GLN A 20 22.04 -9.60 -3.54
N SER A 21 21.77 -8.30 -3.40
CA SER A 21 20.83 -7.75 -2.41
C SER A 21 19.39 -8.23 -2.62
N GLN A 22 18.70 -8.49 -1.51
CA GLN A 22 17.28 -8.85 -1.51
C GLN A 22 16.38 -7.63 -1.81
N VAL A 23 16.82 -6.44 -1.41
CA VAL A 23 16.16 -5.15 -1.63
C VAL A 23 17.18 -4.12 -2.10
N VAL A 24 16.75 -3.24 -2.99
CA VAL A 24 17.52 -2.08 -3.45
C VAL A 24 16.65 -0.84 -3.30
N SER A 25 17.27 0.27 -2.94
CA SER A 25 16.61 1.55 -2.70
C SER A 25 17.10 2.60 -3.70
N SER A 26 16.20 3.47 -4.14
CA SER A 26 16.60 4.72 -4.80
C SER A 26 17.17 5.72 -3.81
N ASP A 27 17.74 6.82 -4.31
CA ASP A 27 17.92 8.00 -3.47
C ASP A 27 16.55 8.58 -3.07
N GLU A 28 16.58 9.47 -2.06
CA GLU A 28 15.40 10.19 -1.60
C GLU A 28 15.05 11.32 -2.59
N PHE A 29 13.77 11.46 -2.91
CA PHE A 29 13.27 12.52 -3.78
C PHE A 29 12.08 13.22 -3.15
N VAL A 30 11.88 14.50 -3.47
CA VAL A 30 10.83 15.32 -2.83
C VAL A 30 9.75 15.68 -3.85
N ILE A 31 8.53 15.20 -3.65
CA ILE A 31 7.37 15.57 -4.50
C ILE A 31 6.20 15.93 -3.58
N GLY A 32 5.53 17.06 -3.87
CA GLY A 32 4.46 17.59 -3.03
C GLY A 32 4.92 17.89 -1.60
N GLY A 33 6.15 18.37 -1.45
CA GLY A 33 6.75 18.72 -0.15
C GLY A 33 6.99 17.54 0.81
N CYS A 34 6.88 16.31 0.31
CA CYS A 34 7.09 15.07 1.06
C CYS A 34 8.29 14.31 0.52
N LYS A 35 9.09 13.70 1.39
CA LYS A 35 10.21 12.85 1.00
C LYS A 35 9.75 11.44 0.66
N TRP A 36 10.11 10.97 -0.51
CA TRP A 36 9.76 9.66 -1.05
C TRP A 36 11.02 8.88 -1.39
N ARG A 37 10.87 7.56 -1.46
CA ARG A 37 11.90 6.62 -1.91
C ARG A 37 11.25 5.43 -2.61
N LEU A 38 11.91 4.88 -3.62
CA LEU A 38 11.51 3.62 -4.24
C LEU A 38 12.25 2.45 -3.61
N LEU A 39 11.53 1.35 -3.38
CA LEU A 39 12.07 0.07 -2.93
C LEU A 39 11.78 -0.99 -3.99
N ALA A 40 12.84 -1.56 -4.54
CA ALA A 40 12.76 -2.69 -5.47
C ALA A 40 13.22 -3.97 -4.80
N TYR A 41 12.52 -5.08 -5.08
CA TYR A 41 12.95 -6.43 -4.68
C TYR A 41 13.21 -7.24 -5.95
N PRO A 42 14.47 -7.28 -6.43
CA PRO A 42 14.84 -7.93 -7.69
C PRO A 42 14.48 -9.41 -7.76
N LYS A 43 14.40 -10.09 -6.61
CA LYS A 43 14.12 -11.53 -6.48
C LYS A 43 12.73 -11.82 -5.90
N GLY A 44 11.92 -10.78 -5.71
CA GLY A 44 10.60 -10.83 -5.10
C GLY A 44 10.60 -10.53 -3.59
N PHE A 45 9.46 -10.05 -3.11
CA PHE A 45 9.21 -9.73 -1.70
C PHE A 45 8.50 -10.89 -0.97
N ASN A 46 7.19 -11.03 -1.17
CA ASN A 46 6.35 -12.11 -0.60
C ASN A 46 5.84 -13.10 -1.67
N LYS A 47 6.04 -12.80 -2.96
CA LYS A 47 5.72 -13.69 -4.09
C LYS A 47 6.99 -13.98 -4.88
N SER A 48 7.46 -15.22 -4.82
CA SER A 48 8.63 -15.66 -5.57
C SER A 48 8.39 -15.59 -7.07
N GLY A 49 9.44 -15.32 -7.85
CA GLY A 49 9.37 -15.28 -9.32
C GLY A 49 8.82 -13.98 -9.91
N TYR A 50 8.60 -12.95 -9.10
CA TYR A 50 8.18 -11.62 -9.56
C TYR A 50 9.15 -10.54 -9.05
N PHE A 51 9.42 -9.54 -9.88
CA PHE A 51 9.99 -8.27 -9.45
C PHE A 51 8.92 -7.50 -8.68
N SER A 52 9.26 -7.03 -7.47
CA SER A 52 8.38 -6.22 -6.64
C SER A 52 8.86 -4.78 -6.57
N LEU A 53 7.93 -3.82 -6.53
CA LEU A 53 8.24 -2.39 -6.52
C LEU A 53 7.27 -1.63 -5.61
N PHE A 54 7.82 -0.78 -4.74
CA PHE A 54 7.08 0.01 -3.76
C PHE A 54 7.55 1.46 -3.74
N LEU A 55 6.62 2.35 -3.42
CA LEU A 55 6.87 3.74 -3.04
C LEU A 55 6.77 3.83 -1.52
N GLU A 56 7.73 4.47 -0.86
CA GLU A 56 7.77 4.65 0.60
C GLU A 56 8.00 6.13 0.93
N VAL A 57 7.43 6.61 2.03
CA VAL A 57 7.78 7.90 2.64
C VAL A 57 9.16 7.74 3.29
N ALA A 58 10.20 8.38 2.75
CA ALA A 58 11.58 8.02 3.05
C ALA A 58 11.97 8.25 4.53
N ASP A 59 11.43 9.29 5.14
CA ASP A 59 11.76 9.75 6.48
C ASP A 59 10.66 9.44 7.50
N TYR A 60 9.80 8.46 7.19
CA TYR A 60 8.65 8.05 8.02
C TYR A 60 8.97 7.78 9.49
N LYS A 61 10.22 7.37 9.77
CA LYS A 61 10.73 7.09 11.12
C LYS A 61 10.96 8.35 11.95
N SER A 62 11.28 9.47 11.30
CA SER A 62 11.49 10.77 11.95
C SER A 62 10.24 11.65 11.99
N LEU A 63 9.18 11.28 11.27
CA LEU A 63 7.92 12.01 11.28
C LEU A 63 7.18 11.86 12.62
N PRO A 64 6.49 12.92 13.10
CA PRO A 64 5.78 12.88 14.37
C PRO A 64 4.61 11.89 14.35
N SER A 65 4.29 11.31 15.50
CA SER A 65 3.17 10.36 15.62
C SER A 65 1.86 10.95 15.08
N GLY A 66 1.11 10.15 14.32
CA GLY A 66 -0.14 10.55 13.67
C GLY A 66 0.03 11.24 12.31
N TRP A 67 1.24 11.31 11.77
CA TRP A 67 1.46 11.79 10.41
C TRP A 67 0.71 10.92 9.38
N ARG A 68 0.18 11.56 8.33
CA ARG A 68 -0.37 10.89 7.16
C ARG A 68 0.00 11.64 5.88
N ARG A 69 0.22 10.89 4.80
CA ARG A 69 0.32 11.43 3.43
C ARG A 69 -0.70 10.71 2.59
N HIS A 70 -1.69 11.42 2.05
CA HIS A 70 -2.58 10.88 1.04
C HIS A 70 -2.00 11.21 -0.31
N ALA A 71 -1.64 10.21 -1.12
CA ALA A 71 -1.08 10.44 -2.43
C ALA A 71 -1.63 9.46 -3.47
N ARG A 72 -1.82 9.98 -4.68
CA ARG A 72 -1.97 9.17 -5.88
C ARG A 72 -0.60 9.01 -6.50
N TYR A 73 -0.25 7.79 -6.90
CA TYR A 73 1.02 7.53 -7.55
C TYR A 73 0.86 6.58 -8.73
N LEU A 74 1.78 6.71 -9.69
CA LEU A 74 1.94 5.81 -10.82
C LEU A 74 3.40 5.33 -10.86
N LEU A 75 3.61 4.04 -10.61
CA LEU A 75 4.90 3.38 -10.78
C LEU A 75 4.95 2.70 -12.15
N THR A 76 6.00 2.96 -12.91
CA THR A 76 6.20 2.42 -14.24
C THR A 76 7.55 1.72 -14.34
N ILE A 77 7.55 0.42 -14.65
CA ILE A 77 8.73 -0.26 -15.18
C ILE A 77 8.73 -0.02 -16.69
N VAL A 78 9.71 0.76 -17.13
CA VAL A 78 9.79 1.24 -18.51
C VAL A 78 10.22 0.09 -19.40
N ASN A 79 9.42 -0.16 -20.44
CA ASN A 79 9.88 -0.95 -21.57
C ASN A 79 10.67 -0.03 -22.49
N GLN A 80 11.98 -0.24 -22.55
CA GLN A 80 12.95 0.63 -23.20
C GLN A 80 12.93 0.49 -24.73
N ASN A 81 12.38 -0.60 -25.25
CA ASN A 81 12.20 -0.84 -26.69
C ASN A 81 10.89 -0.23 -27.21
N SER A 82 9.84 -0.19 -26.38
CA SER A 82 8.53 0.38 -26.73
C SER A 82 7.76 0.86 -25.50
N GLY A 83 7.59 2.18 -25.37
CA GLY A 83 6.89 2.77 -24.24
C GLY A 83 5.46 2.24 -24.00
N LYS A 84 4.75 1.79 -25.05
CA LYS A 84 3.39 1.20 -24.97
C LYS A 84 3.36 -0.12 -24.19
N CYS A 85 4.47 -0.84 -24.12
CA CYS A 85 4.58 -2.13 -23.47
C CYS A 85 4.98 -2.04 -21.98
N SER A 86 5.25 -0.83 -21.48
CA SER A 86 5.66 -0.59 -20.08
C SER A 86 4.64 -1.14 -19.09
N LYS A 87 5.12 -1.61 -17.94
CA LYS A 87 4.24 -2.08 -16.86
C LYS A 87 4.00 -0.97 -15.87
N ARG A 88 2.73 -0.74 -15.58
CA ARG A 88 2.23 0.39 -14.81
C ARG A 88 1.40 -0.10 -13.64
N ASN A 89 1.58 0.53 -12.49
CA ASN A 89 0.79 0.34 -11.30
C ASN A 89 0.39 1.72 -10.78
N GLU A 90 -0.89 2.04 -10.92
CA GLU A 90 -1.47 3.27 -10.41
C GLU A 90 -2.27 2.94 -9.15
N ALA A 91 -2.07 3.72 -8.09
CA ALA A 91 -2.84 3.57 -6.87
C ALA A 91 -3.05 4.91 -6.18
N ASN A 92 -4.10 4.96 -5.37
CA ASN A 92 -4.41 6.06 -4.48
C ASN A 92 -4.37 5.51 -3.05
N LYS A 93 -3.42 6.00 -2.23
CA LYS A 93 -3.11 5.41 -0.93
C LYS A 93 -2.80 6.46 0.13
N CYS A 94 -3.16 6.13 1.37
CA CYS A 94 -2.72 6.87 2.56
C CYS A 94 -1.53 6.14 3.18
N PHE A 95 -0.42 6.85 3.27
CA PHE A 95 0.80 6.44 3.95
C PHE A 95 0.76 6.97 5.38
N ASP A 96 1.15 6.14 6.33
CA ASP A 96 1.22 6.49 7.73
C ASP A 96 2.34 5.73 8.43
N HIS A 97 2.49 5.93 9.74
CA HIS A 97 3.54 5.29 10.51
C HIS A 97 3.48 3.75 10.49
N LYS A 98 2.30 3.15 10.33
CA LYS A 98 2.11 1.70 10.26
C LYS A 98 2.40 1.17 8.86
N ILE A 99 1.97 1.89 7.83
CA ILE A 99 2.15 1.53 6.43
C ILE A 99 2.85 2.68 5.71
N PRO A 100 4.18 2.81 5.87
CA PRO A 100 4.94 3.92 5.29
C PRO A 100 5.18 3.73 3.78
N GLY A 101 4.87 2.56 3.22
CA GLY A 101 5.06 2.26 1.82
C GLY A 101 3.98 1.36 1.22
N TRP A 102 3.68 1.61 -0.05
CA TRP A 102 2.69 0.90 -0.86
C TRP A 102 3.26 0.57 -2.24
N GLY A 103 2.86 -0.57 -2.80
CA GLY A 103 3.44 -1.06 -4.05
C GLY A 103 2.80 -2.35 -4.54
N LEU A 104 3.46 -3.00 -5.49
CA LEU A 104 3.01 -4.26 -6.06
C LEU A 104 4.08 -5.33 -5.86
N SER A 105 3.73 -6.36 -5.08
CA SER A 105 4.59 -7.54 -4.92
C SER A 105 4.80 -8.32 -6.21
N ALA A 106 3.82 -8.29 -7.11
CA ALA A 106 3.82 -9.03 -8.38
C ALA A 106 3.90 -8.08 -9.59
N MET A 107 4.76 -7.05 -9.54
CA MET A 107 4.82 -5.97 -10.55
C MET A 107 5.14 -6.48 -11.96
N LEU A 108 6.12 -7.37 -12.07
CA LEU A 108 6.52 -7.96 -13.35
C LEU A 108 7.10 -9.37 -13.12
N PRO A 109 6.65 -10.42 -13.83
CA PRO A 109 7.27 -11.73 -13.73
C PRO A 109 8.76 -11.67 -14.08
N LEU A 110 9.62 -12.30 -13.29
CA LEU A 110 11.06 -12.31 -13.55
C LEU A 110 11.40 -13.00 -14.86
N THR A 111 10.64 -14.04 -15.24
CA THR A 111 10.76 -14.68 -16.56
C THR A 111 10.58 -13.70 -17.70
N LYS A 112 9.65 -12.75 -17.55
CA LYS A 112 9.41 -11.69 -18.53
C LYS A 112 10.43 -10.55 -18.43
N LEU A 113 10.93 -10.24 -17.24
CA LEU A 113 11.96 -9.21 -17.05
C LEU A 113 13.29 -9.62 -17.68
N HIS A 114 13.68 -10.89 -17.56
CA HIS A 114 14.94 -11.44 -18.07
C HIS A 114 14.89 -11.92 -19.52
N ASP A 115 13.72 -11.91 -20.16
CA ASP A 115 13.59 -12.22 -21.58
C ASP A 115 14.21 -11.08 -22.41
N GLU A 116 15.22 -11.40 -23.23
CA GLU A 116 15.99 -10.43 -24.03
C GLU A 116 15.10 -9.62 -24.99
N ASP A 117 14.03 -10.24 -25.50
CA ASP A 117 13.09 -9.60 -26.43
C ASP A 117 12.03 -8.76 -25.71
N SER A 118 11.95 -8.86 -24.37
CA SER A 118 10.91 -8.21 -23.58
C SER A 118 11.07 -6.70 -23.51
N GLY A 119 12.31 -6.18 -23.62
CA GLY A 119 12.64 -4.77 -23.55
C GLY A 119 12.57 -4.11 -22.16
N PHE A 120 12.46 -4.87 -21.07
CA PHE A 120 12.47 -4.30 -19.70
C PHE A 120 13.88 -4.20 -19.09
N LEU A 121 14.73 -5.19 -19.37
CA LEU A 121 16.14 -5.21 -19.01
C LEU A 121 16.97 -4.94 -20.27
N VAL A 122 17.59 -3.76 -20.36
CA VAL A 122 18.43 -3.37 -21.51
C VAL A 122 19.75 -2.86 -20.97
N ASN A 123 20.88 -3.33 -21.52
CA ASN A 123 22.22 -3.05 -21.02
C ASN A 123 22.43 -3.41 -19.53
N ASP A 124 21.75 -4.46 -19.06
CA ASP A 124 21.69 -4.85 -17.65
C ASP A 124 21.11 -3.76 -16.71
N GLU A 125 20.29 -2.87 -17.27
CA GLU A 125 19.62 -1.80 -16.55
C GLU A 125 18.10 -1.96 -16.56
N VAL A 126 17.48 -1.74 -15.40
CA VAL A 126 16.02 -1.64 -15.26
C VAL A 126 15.66 -0.20 -14.96
N LYS A 127 14.89 0.43 -15.85
CA LYS A 127 14.44 1.81 -15.71
C LYS A 127 13.05 1.89 -15.09
N ILE A 128 12.94 2.66 -14.02
CA ILE A 128 11.73 2.86 -13.23
C ILE A 128 11.38 4.33 -13.21
N VAL A 129 10.11 4.63 -13.35
CA VAL A 129 9.56 5.98 -13.25
C VAL A 129 8.47 5.98 -12.20
N ALA A 130 8.55 6.92 -11.26
CA ALA A 130 7.51 7.21 -10.30
C ALA A 130 6.92 8.58 -10.58
N GLU A 131 5.60 8.65 -10.69
CA GLU A 131 4.85 9.91 -10.74
C GLU A 131 4.00 9.96 -9.48
N VAL A 132 4.07 11.07 -8.73
CA VAL A 132 3.43 11.20 -7.42
C VAL A 132 2.65 12.51 -7.37
N GLU A 133 1.43 12.44 -6.87
CA GLU A 133 0.55 13.58 -6.61
C GLU A 133 0.07 13.49 -5.16
N VAL A 134 0.50 14.45 -4.34
CA VAL A 134 0.13 14.52 -2.94
C VAL A 134 -1.20 15.26 -2.81
N LEU A 135 -2.21 14.58 -2.26
CA LEU A 135 -3.58 15.06 -2.12
C LEU A 135 -3.83 15.68 -0.74
N GLU A 136 -3.27 15.09 0.31
CA GLU A 136 -3.41 15.57 1.69
C GLU A 136 -2.14 15.29 2.49
N VAL A 137 -1.76 16.23 3.36
CA VAL A 137 -0.63 16.10 4.27
C VAL A 137 -1.10 16.42 5.69
N ILE A 138 -0.96 15.43 6.59
CA ILE A 138 -1.21 15.60 8.02
C ILE A 138 0.12 15.44 8.76
N GLY A 139 0.48 16.43 9.59
CA GLY A 139 1.77 16.52 10.26
C GLY A 139 2.72 17.50 9.55
N LYS A 140 3.96 17.61 10.03
CA LYS A 140 4.95 18.56 9.48
C LYS A 140 5.26 18.21 8.02
N LEU A 141 5.31 19.21 7.14
CA LEU A 141 5.82 19.09 5.77
C LEU A 141 7.36 19.05 5.79
N ASP A 142 7.96 18.30 4.86
CA ASP A 142 9.41 18.05 4.86
C ASP A 142 10.18 19.19 4.19
N VAL A 143 9.48 20.00 3.39
CA VAL A 143 9.97 21.25 2.81
C VAL A 143 8.97 22.36 3.10
N LEU A 144 9.40 23.36 3.88
CA LEU A 144 8.74 24.67 3.84
C LEU A 144 8.97 25.20 2.43
N GLU A 145 7.92 25.39 1.64
CA GLU A 145 7.99 26.38 0.57
C GLU A 145 8.32 27.71 1.27
N GLU A 146 9.58 28.13 1.19
CA GLU A 146 9.95 29.51 1.45
C GLU A 146 9.27 30.33 0.36
N SER A 147 8.03 30.74 0.62
CA SER A 147 7.52 31.95 -0.02
C SER A 147 8.39 33.09 0.49
N GLU A 148 9.02 33.80 -0.44
CA GLU A 148 9.84 34.97 -0.19
C GLU A 148 8.98 36.13 0.36
N GLU A 149 8.49 36.05 1.60
CA GLU A 149 7.81 37.17 2.26
C GLU A 149 7.67 36.97 3.79
N ALA A 150 8.74 36.53 4.47
CA ALA A 150 8.76 36.53 5.95
C ALA A 150 10.14 36.78 6.59
N ASN A 151 11.12 37.31 5.84
CA ASN A 151 12.44 37.67 6.38
C ASN A 151 12.51 39.09 6.97
N GLN A 152 11.49 39.51 7.72
CA GLN A 152 11.57 40.69 8.58
C GLN A 152 10.75 40.47 9.86
N SER A 153 11.40 39.85 10.86
CA SER A 153 11.14 39.88 12.32
C SER A 153 11.49 38.48 12.84
N LEU A 154 12.71 38.20 13.27
CA LEU A 154 13.11 38.38 14.67
C LEU A 154 14.65 38.32 14.75
N LYS A 155 15.31 39.48 14.71
CA LYS A 155 16.62 39.67 15.34
C LYS A 155 16.39 39.98 16.82
N ARG A 156 17.20 39.36 17.69
CA ARG A 156 17.24 39.36 19.18
C ARG A 156 16.63 38.06 19.71
N ILE A 157 17.41 37.13 20.22
CA ILE A 157 18.30 37.29 21.39
C ILE A 157 19.59 36.49 21.18
N LYS A 158 20.73 37.17 21.30
CA LYS A 158 22.03 36.56 21.62
C LYS A 158 22.06 36.32 23.12
N LEU A 159 22.43 35.11 23.54
CA LEU A 159 23.11 34.94 24.82
C LEU A 159 24.27 33.98 24.58
N ASP A 160 25.45 34.55 24.76
CA ASP A 160 26.76 33.93 24.65
C ASP A 160 26.95 32.88 25.76
N TYR A 161 27.56 31.76 25.41
CA TYR A 161 28.48 31.08 26.32
C TYR A 161 29.58 30.40 25.51
N ASP A 162 30.76 31.03 25.53
CA ASP A 162 32.02 30.41 25.15
C ASP A 162 32.37 29.32 26.18
N SER A 163 32.68 28.11 25.70
CA SER A 163 33.78 27.32 26.25
C SER A 163 34.22 26.30 25.20
N ALA A 164 35.41 26.54 24.65
CA ALA A 164 36.18 25.54 23.96
C ALA A 164 36.58 24.43 24.94
N ASP A 165 36.45 23.17 24.54
CA ASP A 165 37.58 22.24 24.53
C ASP A 165 37.28 20.98 23.73
N SER A 166 38.33 20.55 23.06
CA SER A 166 38.41 19.58 21.97
C SER A 166 38.32 18.11 22.41
N ILE A 167 37.60 17.34 21.58
CA ILE A 167 37.90 15.98 21.09
C ILE A 167 38.11 14.87 22.15
N ASN A 168 37.14 13.94 22.21
CA ASN A 168 37.47 12.52 22.42
C ASN A 168 36.56 11.59 21.58
N LEU A 169 37.20 11.06 20.54
CA LEU A 169 37.10 9.76 19.88
C LEU A 169 36.09 8.70 20.41
N HIS A 170 35.24 8.24 19.50
CA HIS A 170 34.54 6.95 19.41
C HIS A 170 33.83 6.38 20.65
N LYS A 171 32.49 6.52 20.64
CA LYS A 171 31.59 5.41 20.97
C LYS A 171 30.26 5.59 20.23
N GLU A 172 30.14 4.93 19.08
CA GLU A 172 28.83 4.63 18.50
C GLU A 172 28.05 3.81 19.55
N ILE A 173 27.18 4.49 20.29
CA ILE A 173 26.05 3.84 20.92
C ILE A 173 24.93 3.93 19.89
N SER A 174 24.75 2.84 19.15
CA SER A 174 23.49 2.55 18.48
C SER A 174 22.35 2.82 19.47
N PRO A 175 21.29 3.58 19.12
CA PRO A 175 20.20 3.81 20.05
C PRO A 175 19.56 2.45 20.31
N VAL A 176 19.83 1.89 21.48
CA VAL A 176 19.09 0.75 22.01
C VAL A 176 17.63 1.19 21.99
N MET A 177 16.84 0.60 21.09
CA MET A 177 15.39 0.75 21.09
C MET A 177 14.91 0.23 22.44
N GLU A 178 14.69 1.15 23.37
CA GLU A 178 14.29 0.86 24.75
C GLU A 178 12.89 0.23 24.69
N SER A 179 12.82 -1.08 24.91
CA SER A 179 11.54 -1.78 25.03
C SER A 179 10.91 -1.43 26.37
N ILE A 180 9.59 -1.23 26.36
CA ILE A 180 8.83 -0.88 27.55
C ILE A 180 8.18 -2.16 28.07
N ASP A 181 8.29 -2.40 29.39
CA ASP A 181 7.58 -3.50 30.03
C ASP A 181 6.11 -3.14 30.25
N VAL A 182 5.20 -3.99 29.75
CA VAL A 182 3.77 -3.91 30.04
C VAL A 182 3.33 -5.26 30.56
N ASN A 183 2.98 -5.33 31.85
CA ASN A 183 2.53 -6.54 32.53
C ASN A 183 3.48 -7.74 32.35
N GLY A 184 4.81 -7.50 32.38
CA GLY A 184 5.83 -8.53 32.21
C GLY A 184 6.09 -8.93 30.75
N PHE A 185 5.71 -8.09 29.79
CA PHE A 185 6.01 -8.25 28.37
C PHE A 185 6.76 -7.04 27.84
N GLN A 186 7.89 -7.30 27.17
CA GLN A 186 8.70 -6.27 26.53
C GLN A 186 8.13 -5.92 25.16
N VAL A 187 7.61 -4.71 25.01
CA VAL A 187 6.96 -4.24 23.77
C VAL A 187 7.59 -2.94 23.28
N LEU A 188 7.37 -2.58 22.02
CA LEU A 188 7.83 -1.31 21.48
C LEU A 188 7.03 -0.14 22.08
N PRO A 189 7.63 1.05 22.24
CA PRO A 189 6.90 2.22 22.74
C PRO A 189 5.60 2.52 22.00
N SER A 190 5.59 2.32 20.67
CA SER A 190 4.40 2.50 19.82
C SER A 190 3.27 1.49 20.09
N GLN A 191 3.56 0.37 20.73
CA GLN A 191 2.61 -0.71 21.03
C GLN A 191 2.03 -0.64 22.44
N VAL A 192 2.63 0.16 23.34
CA VAL A 192 2.31 0.17 24.78
C VAL A 192 0.83 0.41 25.06
N ASP A 193 0.25 1.45 24.46
CA ASP A 193 -1.16 1.79 24.72
C ASP A 193 -2.11 0.72 24.19
N PHE A 194 -1.74 0.08 23.07
CA PHE A 194 -2.54 -0.99 22.51
C PHE A 194 -2.49 -2.24 23.40
N VAL A 195 -1.30 -2.64 23.85
CA VAL A 195 -1.10 -3.76 24.78
C VAL A 195 -1.81 -3.48 26.12
N ARG A 196 -1.72 -2.26 26.65
CA ARG A 196 -2.41 -1.87 27.88
C ARG A 196 -3.92 -2.04 27.75
N ARG A 197 -4.52 -1.60 26.63
CA ARG A 197 -5.96 -1.77 26.36
C ARG A 197 -6.37 -3.25 26.27
N ILE A 198 -5.50 -4.12 25.74
CA ILE A 198 -5.78 -5.57 25.72
C ILE A 198 -5.89 -6.09 27.15
N PHE A 199 -4.94 -5.76 28.02
CA PHE A 199 -4.97 -6.17 29.43
C PHE A 199 -6.09 -5.51 30.23
N GLU A 200 -6.48 -4.28 29.92
CA GLU A 200 -7.63 -3.62 30.55
C GLU A 200 -8.95 -4.34 30.21
N LYS A 201 -9.11 -4.77 28.96
CA LYS A 201 -10.32 -5.49 28.51
C LYS A 201 -10.31 -6.98 28.88
N HIS A 202 -9.13 -7.58 28.92
CA HIS A 202 -8.93 -9.00 29.20
C HIS A 202 -7.83 -9.17 30.25
N PRO A 203 -8.10 -8.86 31.54
CA PRO A 203 -7.08 -8.90 32.59
C PRO A 203 -6.48 -10.29 32.81
N ASP A 204 -7.22 -11.34 32.46
CA ASP A 204 -6.85 -12.74 32.63
C ASP A 204 -6.06 -13.33 31.45
N ILE A 205 -5.88 -12.57 30.36
CA ILE A 205 -5.31 -13.02 29.09
C ILE A 205 -3.95 -13.73 29.22
N ALA A 206 -3.12 -13.29 30.18
CA ALA A 206 -1.76 -13.79 30.34
C ALA A 206 -1.49 -14.51 31.68
N LEU A 207 -2.53 -14.89 32.44
CA LEU A 207 -2.36 -15.48 33.78
C LEU A 207 -1.62 -16.82 33.76
N GLU A 208 -1.79 -17.62 32.71
CA GLU A 208 -1.27 -18.98 32.59
C GLU A 208 -0.14 -19.09 31.56
N VAL A 209 0.44 -17.96 31.16
CA VAL A 209 1.48 -17.91 30.12
C VAL A 209 2.71 -18.70 30.56
N ARG A 210 3.02 -19.75 29.81
CA ARG A 210 4.07 -20.73 30.10
C ARG A 210 5.49 -20.22 29.81
N PRO A 211 5.75 -19.48 28.70
CA PRO A 211 7.07 -18.94 28.44
C PRO A 211 7.57 -18.01 29.56
N LYS A 212 8.68 -18.41 30.18
CA LYS A 212 9.39 -17.61 31.21
C LYS A 212 10.51 -16.75 30.62
N ASN A 213 11.08 -17.16 29.49
CA ASN A 213 12.13 -16.43 28.80
C ASN A 213 11.57 -15.14 28.17
N GLN A 214 12.22 -14.00 28.40
CA GLN A 214 11.73 -12.70 27.94
C GLN A 214 11.65 -12.58 26.40
N TYR A 215 12.58 -13.19 25.66
CA TYR A 215 12.52 -13.20 24.19
C TYR A 215 11.29 -13.97 23.68
N LEU A 216 11.01 -15.13 24.27
CA LEU A 216 9.83 -15.92 23.91
C LEU A 216 8.52 -15.21 24.29
N ARG A 217 8.48 -14.55 25.45
CA ARG A 217 7.33 -13.73 25.87
C ARG A 217 7.09 -12.58 24.90
N LYS A 218 8.15 -11.88 24.50
CA LYS A 218 8.09 -10.82 23.47
C LYS A 218 7.60 -11.36 22.13
N ALA A 219 8.11 -12.50 21.68
CA ALA A 219 7.67 -13.14 20.45
C ALA A 219 6.18 -13.51 20.49
N CYS A 220 5.71 -14.12 21.59
CA CYS A 220 4.30 -14.45 21.76
C CYS A 220 3.42 -13.19 21.78
N MET A 221 3.85 -12.13 22.47
CA MET A 221 3.11 -10.87 22.47
C MET A 221 3.03 -10.27 21.06
N ASN A 222 4.14 -10.19 20.34
CA ASN A 222 4.13 -9.72 18.96
C ASN A 222 3.20 -10.54 18.08
N PHE A 223 3.19 -11.86 18.25
CA PHE A 223 2.32 -12.74 17.49
C PHE A 223 0.84 -12.53 17.82
N LEU A 224 0.49 -12.31 19.10
CA LEU A 224 -0.85 -11.90 19.51
C LEU A 224 -1.25 -10.56 18.88
N LEU A 225 -0.34 -9.58 18.86
CA LEU A 225 -0.61 -8.28 18.24
C LEU A 225 -0.86 -8.43 16.73
N SER A 226 -0.03 -9.20 16.03
CA SER A 226 -0.20 -9.49 14.61
C SER A 226 -1.54 -10.20 14.33
N LEU A 227 -1.93 -11.18 15.15
CA LEU A 227 -3.21 -11.86 15.02
C LEU A 227 -4.40 -10.88 15.15
N ILE A 228 -4.36 -10.00 16.16
CA ILE A 228 -5.41 -8.99 16.34
C ILE A 228 -5.43 -8.01 15.17
N GLU A 229 -4.27 -7.61 14.66
CA GLU A 229 -4.15 -6.75 13.48
C GLU A 229 -4.74 -7.39 12.24
N THR A 230 -4.46 -8.67 11.98
CA THR A 230 -5.06 -9.45 10.88
C THR A 230 -6.58 -9.44 10.95
N LEU A 231 -7.15 -9.66 12.14
CA LEU A 231 -8.61 -9.63 12.33
C LEU A 231 -9.24 -8.23 12.19
N CYS A 232 -8.43 -7.17 12.27
CA CYS A 232 -8.88 -5.79 12.08
C CYS A 232 -8.76 -5.31 10.62
N GLN A 233 -8.19 -6.11 9.71
CA GLN A 233 -8.08 -5.75 8.29
C GLN A 233 -9.46 -5.68 7.63
N SER A 234 -9.52 -4.97 6.50
CA SER A 234 -10.73 -4.94 5.69
C SER A 234 -11.03 -6.35 5.14
N LEU A 235 -12.31 -6.72 5.04
CA LEU A 235 -12.68 -8.04 4.53
C LEU A 235 -12.16 -8.25 3.09
N GLN A 236 -12.14 -7.19 2.29
CA GLN A 236 -11.60 -7.20 0.93
C GLN A 236 -10.10 -7.55 0.85
N GLU A 237 -9.30 -7.11 1.83
CA GLU A 237 -7.86 -7.40 1.89
C GLU A 237 -7.57 -8.77 2.52
N LEU A 238 -8.49 -9.27 3.35
CA LEU A 238 -8.33 -10.51 4.09
C LEU A 238 -8.63 -11.73 3.19
N SER A 239 -7.65 -12.62 3.04
CA SER A 239 -7.81 -13.87 2.28
C SER A 239 -8.28 -15.03 3.17
N ASN A 240 -8.82 -16.08 2.54
CA ASN A 240 -9.15 -17.32 3.25
C ASN A 240 -7.90 -18.02 3.82
N GLU A 241 -6.72 -17.83 3.21
CA GLU A 241 -5.46 -18.35 3.74
C GLU A 241 -5.07 -17.61 5.04
N ASP A 242 -5.21 -16.28 5.07
CA ASP A 242 -4.93 -15.48 6.27
C ASP A 242 -5.81 -15.91 7.46
N LEU A 243 -7.07 -16.31 7.18
CA LEU A 243 -7.98 -16.83 8.20
C LEU A 243 -7.54 -18.21 8.74
N VAL A 244 -6.96 -19.06 7.89
CA VAL A 244 -6.38 -20.34 8.30
C VAL A 244 -5.10 -20.11 9.12
N GLU A 245 -4.23 -19.20 8.68
CA GLU A 245 -3.05 -18.80 9.45
C GLU A 245 -3.44 -18.19 10.81
N ALA A 246 -4.54 -17.43 10.87
CA ALA A 246 -5.07 -16.89 12.10
C ALA A 246 -5.53 -17.99 13.08
N ASP A 247 -6.19 -19.05 12.60
CA ASP A 247 -6.56 -20.22 13.43
C ASP A 247 -5.33 -20.92 14.01
N ILE A 248 -4.31 -21.10 13.17
CA ILE A 248 -3.04 -21.71 13.57
C ILE A 248 -2.37 -20.85 14.64
N ALA A 249 -2.29 -19.54 14.41
CA ALA A 249 -1.70 -18.59 15.35
C ALA A 249 -2.41 -18.57 16.70
N LEU A 250 -3.75 -18.56 16.67
CA LEU A 250 -4.59 -18.64 17.86
C LEU A 250 -4.32 -19.92 18.64
N THR A 251 -4.24 -21.07 17.96
CA THR A 251 -3.91 -22.36 18.56
C THR A 251 -2.55 -22.33 19.26
N TYR A 252 -1.51 -21.82 18.58
CA TYR A 252 -0.17 -21.68 19.17
C TYR A 252 -0.15 -20.81 20.42
N LEU A 253 -0.92 -19.71 20.45
CA LEU A 253 -0.96 -18.81 21.60
C LEU A 253 -1.74 -19.42 22.78
N LYS A 254 -2.83 -20.16 22.53
CA LYS A 254 -3.51 -20.97 23.56
C LYS A 254 -2.55 -22.03 24.13
N ASP A 255 -1.76 -22.66 23.27
CA ASP A 255 -0.69 -23.58 23.64
C ASP A 255 0.50 -22.91 24.35
N ALA A 256 0.65 -21.58 24.25
CA ALA A 256 1.57 -20.82 25.07
C ALA A 256 0.96 -20.42 26.43
N GLY A 257 -0.32 -20.71 26.67
CA GLY A 257 -1.04 -20.41 27.91
C GLY A 257 -1.79 -19.06 27.91
N PHE A 258 -2.01 -18.44 26.75
CA PHE A 258 -2.87 -17.27 26.64
C PHE A 258 -4.35 -17.66 26.66
N LYS A 259 -5.18 -16.89 27.38
CA LYS A 259 -6.65 -17.05 27.41
C LYS A 259 -7.28 -16.20 26.32
N LEU A 260 -7.60 -16.84 25.19
CA LEU A 260 -8.00 -16.16 23.95
C LEU A 260 -9.39 -16.55 23.43
N ASP A 261 -10.28 -17.06 24.28
CA ASP A 261 -11.62 -17.51 23.86
C ASP A 261 -12.44 -16.36 23.26
N TRP A 262 -12.25 -15.13 23.74
CA TRP A 262 -12.88 -13.94 23.16
C TRP A 262 -12.39 -13.65 21.73
N LEU A 263 -11.13 -13.96 21.43
CA LEU A 263 -10.51 -13.73 20.12
C LEU A 263 -10.93 -14.82 19.14
N GLU A 264 -11.11 -16.05 19.61
CA GLU A 264 -11.70 -17.17 18.86
C GLU A 264 -13.10 -16.82 18.35
N ILE A 265 -13.97 -16.33 19.23
CA ILE A 265 -15.32 -15.86 18.86
C ILE A 265 -15.24 -14.74 17.80
N LYS A 266 -14.25 -13.84 17.92
CA LYS A 266 -14.07 -12.75 16.96
C LYS A 266 -13.58 -13.25 15.60
N LEU A 267 -12.66 -14.21 15.59
CA LEU A 267 -12.18 -14.86 14.36
C LEU A 267 -13.34 -15.56 13.65
N ASP A 268 -14.20 -16.29 14.36
CA ASP A 268 -15.39 -16.92 13.77
C ASP A 268 -16.36 -15.89 13.18
N GLN A 269 -16.60 -14.78 13.88
CA GLN A 269 -17.42 -13.67 13.35
C GLN A 269 -16.83 -13.08 12.06
N VAL A 270 -15.50 -12.97 11.96
CA VAL A 270 -14.83 -12.48 10.75
C VAL A 270 -14.96 -13.50 9.61
N LYS A 271 -14.80 -14.80 9.88
CA LYS A 271 -15.00 -15.86 8.88
C LYS A 271 -16.42 -15.88 8.33
N GLU A 272 -17.42 -15.69 9.18
CA GLU A 272 -18.83 -15.62 8.75
C GLU A 272 -19.07 -14.41 7.85
N LYS A 273 -18.58 -13.23 8.24
CA LYS A 273 -18.67 -12.02 7.41
C LYS A 273 -17.93 -12.16 6.10
N LYS A 274 -16.78 -12.84 6.07
CA LYS A 274 -16.02 -13.09 4.85
C LYS A 274 -16.82 -13.94 3.86
N LYS A 275 -17.48 -15.00 4.33
CA LYS A 275 -18.37 -15.82 3.50
C LYS A 275 -19.55 -15.01 2.96
N GLU A 276 -20.14 -14.14 3.77
CA GLU A 276 -21.25 -13.28 3.34
C GLU A 276 -20.80 -12.27 2.27
N GLU A 277 -19.61 -11.67 2.42
CA GLU A 277 -19.00 -10.79 1.42
C GLU A 277 -18.84 -11.51 0.07
N GLU A 278 -18.26 -12.71 0.05
CA GLU A 278 -18.05 -13.51 -1.18
C GLU A 278 -19.39 -13.84 -1.88
N ILE A 279 -20.43 -14.19 -1.11
CA ILE A 279 -21.77 -14.45 -1.66
C ILE A 279 -22.36 -13.17 -2.26
N ASN A 280 -22.22 -12.03 -1.59
CA ASN A 280 -22.74 -10.76 -2.06
C ASN A 280 -22.00 -10.27 -3.32
N GLU A 281 -20.69 -10.49 -3.40
CA GLU A 281 -19.88 -10.18 -4.58
C GLU A 281 -20.31 -11.03 -5.78
N ALA A 282 -20.50 -12.34 -5.61
CA ALA A 282 -20.99 -13.22 -6.67
C ALA A 282 -22.37 -12.79 -7.19
N ARG A 283 -23.28 -12.38 -6.29
CA ARG A 283 -24.61 -11.87 -6.65
C ARG A 283 -24.53 -10.55 -7.42
N MET A 284 -23.61 -9.67 -7.03
CA MET A 284 -23.38 -8.39 -7.72
C MET A 284 -22.90 -8.63 -9.15
N GLN A 285 -21.93 -9.53 -9.34
CA GLN A 285 -21.42 -9.88 -10.67
C GLN A 285 -22.50 -10.45 -11.59
N GLU A 286 -23.42 -11.26 -11.07
CA GLU A 286 -24.55 -11.76 -11.87
C GLU A 286 -25.52 -10.64 -12.27
N LEU A 287 -25.86 -9.74 -11.34
CA LEU A 287 -26.70 -8.57 -11.65
C LEU A 287 -26.05 -7.63 -12.67
N GLU A 288 -24.73 -7.43 -12.59
CA GLU A 288 -23.99 -6.64 -13.57
C GLU A 288 -24.06 -7.26 -14.97
N LYS A 289 -23.97 -8.59 -15.06
CA LYS A 289 -24.11 -9.32 -16.31
C LYS A 289 -25.52 -9.22 -16.88
N GLU A 290 -26.55 -9.43 -16.06
CA GLU A 290 -27.95 -9.24 -16.49
C GLU A 290 -28.21 -7.82 -16.98
N LEU A 291 -27.66 -6.81 -16.29
CA LEU A 291 -27.77 -5.41 -16.71
C LEU A 291 -27.12 -5.17 -18.07
N MET A 292 -25.99 -5.81 -18.36
CA MET A 292 -25.33 -5.72 -19.66
C MET A 292 -26.17 -6.35 -20.78
N ASP A 293 -26.81 -7.49 -20.52
CA ASP A 293 -27.69 -8.17 -21.47
C ASP A 293 -28.96 -7.34 -21.76
N ILE A 294 -29.56 -6.73 -20.73
CA ILE A 294 -30.70 -5.83 -20.87
C ILE A 294 -30.31 -4.59 -21.68
N LYS A 295 -29.18 -3.95 -21.37
CA LYS A 295 -28.67 -2.79 -22.15
C LYS A 295 -28.49 -3.14 -23.61
N LYS A 296 -27.94 -4.33 -23.90
CA LYS A 296 -27.78 -4.80 -25.28
C LYS A 296 -29.13 -4.96 -25.98
N THR A 297 -30.10 -5.56 -25.30
CA THR A 297 -31.46 -5.72 -25.80
C THR A 297 -32.14 -4.38 -26.08
N CYS A 298 -31.98 -3.38 -25.21
CA CYS A 298 -32.50 -2.03 -25.43
C CYS A 298 -31.93 -1.39 -26.70
N LEU A 299 -30.62 -1.50 -26.93
CA LEU A 299 -29.99 -0.98 -28.15
C LEU A 299 -30.54 -1.64 -29.41
N ASP A 300 -30.78 -2.95 -29.37
CA ASP A 300 -31.35 -3.68 -30.51
C ASP A 300 -32.81 -3.25 -30.78
N MET A 301 -33.59 -3.02 -29.73
CA MET A 301 -34.96 -2.48 -29.85
C MET A 301 -34.99 -1.04 -30.35
N GLU A 302 -34.06 -0.18 -29.91
CA GLU A 302 -33.91 1.19 -30.42
C GLU A 302 -33.60 1.19 -31.92
N ALA A 303 -32.70 0.32 -32.37
CA ALA A 303 -32.39 0.16 -33.79
C ALA A 303 -33.62 -0.31 -34.61
N LEU A 304 -34.41 -1.24 -34.07
CA LEU A 304 -35.67 -1.67 -34.71
C LEU A 304 -36.68 -0.53 -34.79
N LEU A 305 -36.81 0.27 -33.74
CA LEU A 305 -37.71 1.42 -33.71
C LEU A 305 -37.33 2.47 -34.76
N GLU A 306 -36.04 2.81 -34.88
CA GLU A 306 -35.56 3.76 -35.89
C GLU A 306 -35.77 3.24 -37.31
N LYS A 307 -35.59 1.94 -37.54
CA LYS A 307 -35.90 1.31 -38.82
C LYS A 307 -37.38 1.44 -39.18
N GLU A 308 -38.29 1.15 -38.26
CA GLU A 308 -39.73 1.27 -38.52
C GLU A 308 -40.20 2.72 -38.71
N LYS A 309 -39.62 3.67 -37.96
CA LYS A 309 -39.84 5.10 -38.22
C LYS A 309 -39.45 5.45 -39.66
N ALA A 310 -38.27 5.03 -40.11
CA ALA A 310 -37.81 5.28 -41.47
C ALA A 310 -38.74 4.67 -42.53
N ASN A 311 -39.19 3.42 -42.33
CA ASN A 311 -40.17 2.75 -43.20
C ASN A 311 -41.49 3.53 -43.30
N MET A 312 -42.03 3.97 -42.16
CA MET A 312 -43.27 4.75 -42.09
C MET A 312 -43.13 6.10 -42.84
N PHE A 313 -42.01 6.81 -42.65
CA PHE A 313 -41.76 8.05 -43.38
C PHE A 313 -41.61 7.82 -44.89
N ALA A 314 -40.98 6.73 -45.31
CA ALA A 314 -40.88 6.36 -46.72
C ALA A 314 -42.27 6.07 -47.33
N ALA A 315 -43.11 5.29 -46.62
CA ALA A 315 -44.48 4.99 -47.05
C ALA A 315 -45.35 6.25 -47.19
N ARG A 316 -45.24 7.21 -46.27
CA ARG A 316 -45.94 8.51 -46.36
C ARG A 316 -45.52 9.36 -47.56
N ARG A 317 -44.27 9.24 -48.02
CA ARG A 317 -43.78 9.96 -49.22
C ARG A 317 -44.24 9.29 -50.52
N ALA A 318 -44.59 8.02 -50.49
CA ALA A 318 -45.00 7.23 -51.65
C ALA A 318 -46.49 7.34 -51.99
N SER A 319 -47.24 8.26 -51.36
CA SER A 319 -48.64 8.52 -51.75
C SER A 319 -48.70 9.07 -53.18
N LEU A 320 -49.57 8.46 -53.98
CA LEU A 320 -49.84 8.82 -55.38
C LEU A 320 -50.21 10.31 -55.50
N THR A 321 -49.66 10.97 -56.52
CA THR A 321 -50.04 12.33 -56.87
C THR A 321 -51.39 12.34 -57.60
N LEU A 322 -52.06 13.49 -57.68
CA LEU A 322 -53.35 13.61 -58.38
C LEU A 322 -53.24 13.16 -59.85
N GLU A 323 -52.10 13.38 -60.49
CA GLU A 323 -51.80 12.91 -61.85
C GLU A 323 -51.56 11.40 -61.95
N ASP A 324 -51.20 10.72 -60.86
CA ASP A 324 -51.03 9.26 -60.86
C ASP A 324 -52.37 8.52 -60.67
N VAL A 325 -53.44 9.22 -60.25
CA VAL A 325 -54.74 8.63 -59.90
C VAL A 325 -55.83 8.89 -60.95
N VAL A 326 -55.70 9.96 -61.75
CA VAL A 326 -56.72 10.43 -62.73
C VAL A 326 -56.23 10.21 -64.15
#